data_AF-A0A0K9N8X9-F1
#
_entry.id   AF-A0A0K9N8X9-F1
#
_cell.length_a   1.000
_cell.length_b   1.000
_cell.length_c   1.000
_cell.angle_alpha   90.00
_cell.angle_beta   90.00
_cell.angle_gamma   90.00
#
_symmetry.space_group_name_H-M   'P 1'
#
loop_
_entity.id
_entity.type
_entity.pdbx_description
1 polymer ?
#
loop_
_entity_poly.entity_id
_entity_poly.type
_entity_poly.pdbx_seq_one_letter_code
_entity_poly.pdbx_strand_id
1 'polypeptide(L)'
;MGVLYMNMKILRQLGIILALCLAAEFIVSMLPIAFPSSVTAILILAALLGLKLLQEGHIQETADFMLSNMAIVFVPVSIGMVEDIGLLKGRMKGFLIVVCVSLVLTFLGTYVTVRIVQICMERLAGKGGVSDE
;
A
#
# COMPACT_ATOMS: atom_id res chain seq x y z
N MET A 1 14.94 31.40 6.05
CA MET A 1 15.46 30.30 6.90
C MET A 1 14.46 29.17 7.14
N GLY A 2 13.14 29.37 7.02
CA GLY A 2 12.13 28.31 7.21
C GLY A 2 12.08 27.22 6.13
N VAL A 3 12.38 27.55 4.87
CA VAL A 3 12.35 26.59 3.75
C VAL A 3 13.43 25.50 3.88
N LEU A 4 14.61 25.84 4.40
CA LEU A 4 15.69 24.86 4.61
C LEU A 4 15.36 23.84 5.71
N TYR A 5 14.64 24.25 6.76
CA TYR A 5 14.28 23.37 7.88
C TYR A 5 13.17 22.36 7.50
N MET A 6 12.21 22.77 6.67
CA MET A 6 11.22 21.85 6.08
C MET A 6 11.88 20.85 5.11
N ASN A 7 12.85 21.30 4.31
CA ASN A 7 13.51 20.44 3.31
C ASN A 7 14.35 19.32 3.94
N MET A 8 15.03 19.58 5.08
CA MET A 8 15.77 18.55 5.82
C MET A 8 14.86 17.52 6.49
N LYS A 9 13.62 17.88 6.83
CA LYS A 9 12.63 16.92 7.34
C LYS A 9 12.23 15.96 6.24
N ILE A 10 11.78 16.45 5.07
CA ILE A 10 11.32 15.60 3.96
C ILE A 10 12.41 14.61 3.51
N LEU A 11 13.66 15.06 3.39
CA LEU A 11 14.76 14.16 3.03
C LEU A 11 15.01 13.06 4.09
N ARG A 12 14.91 13.42 5.38
CA ARG A 12 15.05 12.46 6.49
C ARG A 12 13.90 11.46 6.52
N GLN A 13 12.68 11.91 6.29
CA GLN A 13 11.48 11.08 6.23
C GLN A 13 11.51 10.13 5.03
N LEU A 14 11.94 10.61 3.86
CA LEU A 14 12.20 9.78 2.68
C LEU A 14 13.28 8.72 2.98
N GLY A 15 14.35 9.11 3.67
CA GLY A 15 15.38 8.18 4.15
C GLY A 15 14.85 7.08 5.05
N ILE A 16 13.88 7.39 5.92
CA ILE A 16 13.21 6.39 6.78
C ILE A 16 12.38 5.41 5.93
N ILE A 17 11.60 5.92 4.96
CA ILE A 17 10.81 5.06 4.04
C ILE A 17 11.74 4.14 3.23
N LEU A 18 12.84 4.66 2.69
CA LEU A 18 13.83 3.86 1.96
C LEU A 18 14.52 2.83 2.86
N ALA A 19 14.90 3.20 4.08
CA ALA A 19 15.48 2.27 5.05
C ALA A 19 14.50 1.16 5.42
N LEU A 20 13.20 1.48 5.53
CA LEU A 20 12.16 0.50 5.79
C LEU A 20 11.99 -0.48 4.62
N CYS A 21 11.97 0.02 3.38
CA CYS A 21 11.94 -0.82 2.18
C CYS A 21 13.17 -1.74 2.11
N LEU A 22 14.36 -1.23 2.40
CA LEU A 22 15.59 -2.04 2.48
C LEU A 22 15.51 -3.11 3.57
N ALA A 23 14.99 -2.76 4.76
CA ALA A 23 14.78 -3.72 5.83
C ALA A 23 13.77 -4.81 5.43
N ALA A 24 12.69 -4.43 4.75
CA ALA A 24 11.69 -5.36 4.24
C ALA A 24 12.27 -6.32 3.19
N GLU A 25 13.07 -5.82 2.25
CA GLU A 25 13.79 -6.61 1.26
C GLU A 25 14.74 -7.61 1.94
N PHE A 26 15.49 -7.14 2.96
CA PHE A 26 16.41 -7.98 3.73
C PHE A 26 15.65 -9.10 4.48
N ILE A 27 14.53 -8.78 5.11
CA ILE A 27 13.68 -9.76 5.81
C ILE A 27 13.09 -10.77 4.83
N VAL A 28 12.60 -10.32 3.67
CA VAL A 28 12.08 -11.20 2.62
C VAL A 28 13.19 -12.12 2.09
N SER A 29 14.41 -11.61 1.91
CA SER A 29 15.55 -12.44 1.45
C SER A 29 15.94 -13.56 2.43
N MET A 30 15.64 -13.37 3.72
CA MET A 30 15.84 -14.38 4.77
C MET A 30 14.68 -15.39 4.84
N LEU A 31 13.49 -15.02 4.33
CA LEU A 31 12.33 -15.89 4.30
C LEU A 31 12.35 -16.77 3.02
N PRO A 32 12.16 -18.09 3.13
CA PRO A 32 12.08 -18.98 1.97
C PRO A 32 10.77 -18.86 1.16
N ILE A 33 9.98 -17.80 1.39
CA ILE A 33 8.67 -17.58 0.78
C ILE A 33 8.74 -16.32 -0.08
N ALA A 34 8.25 -16.39 -1.31
CA ALA A 34 8.18 -15.27 -2.24
C ALA A 34 7.08 -14.26 -1.82
N PHE A 35 7.35 -13.50 -0.75
CA PHE A 35 6.54 -12.35 -0.39
C PHE A 35 7.07 -11.09 -1.07
N PRO A 36 6.23 -10.30 -1.74
CA PRO A 36 6.66 -9.01 -2.28
C PRO A 36 7.11 -8.10 -1.14
N SER A 37 8.30 -7.50 -1.27
CA SER A 37 8.90 -6.63 -0.26
C SER A 37 8.03 -5.43 0.09
N SER A 38 7.23 -4.92 -0.87
CA SER A 38 6.25 -3.85 -0.64
C SER A 38 5.22 -4.19 0.44
N VAL A 39 4.68 -5.42 0.45
CA VAL A 39 3.71 -5.85 1.47
C VAL A 39 4.38 -5.96 2.83
N THR A 40 5.59 -6.53 2.87
CA THR A 40 6.40 -6.63 4.10
C THR A 40 6.72 -5.26 4.67
N ALA A 41 7.08 -4.27 3.85
CA ALA A 41 7.33 -2.90 4.28
C ALA A 41 6.10 -2.26 4.94
N ILE A 42 4.91 -2.44 4.36
CA ILE A 42 3.65 -1.95 4.94
C ILE A 42 3.37 -2.62 6.29
N LEU A 43 3.60 -3.93 6.41
CA LEU A 43 3.41 -4.65 7.68
C LEU A 43 4.39 -4.20 8.77
N ILE A 44 5.67 -3.98 8.42
CA ILE A 44 6.66 -3.45 9.37
C ILE A 44 6.28 -2.03 9.78
N LEU A 45 5.85 -1.18 8.84
CA LEU A 45 5.38 0.17 9.16
C LEU A 45 4.20 0.13 10.12
N ALA A 46 3.22 -0.73 9.85
CA ALA A 46 2.05 -0.91 10.70
C ALA A 46 2.43 -1.39 12.11
N ALA A 47 3.38 -2.33 12.22
CA ALA A 47 3.89 -2.79 13.51
C ALA A 47 4.62 -1.66 14.28
N LEU A 48 5.50 -0.90 13.61
CA LEU A 48 6.21 0.24 14.22
C LEU A 48 5.25 1.34 14.70
N LEU A 49 4.20 1.61 13.93
CA LEU A 49 3.16 2.57 14.30
C LEU A 49 2.30 2.07 15.45
N GLY A 50 1.90 0.80 15.43
CA GLY A 50 1.14 0.15 16.50
C GLY A 50 1.89 0.08 17.82
N LEU A 51 3.21 -0.11 17.77
CA LEU A 51 4.09 -0.07 18.95
C LEU A 51 4.40 1.36 19.42
N LYS A 52 3.89 2.40 18.75
CA LYS A 52 4.19 3.83 19.00
C LYS A 52 5.68 4.18 18.98
N LEU A 53 6.52 3.33 18.41
CA LEU A 53 7.96 3.61 18.24
C LEU A 53 8.21 4.73 17.23
N LEU A 54 7.27 4.94 16.31
CA LEU A 54 7.38 5.91 15.23
C LEU A 54 6.18 6.86 15.27
N GLN A 55 6.47 8.16 15.37
CA GLN A 55 5.42 9.19 15.45
C GLN A 55 4.85 9.45 14.05
N GLU A 56 3.53 9.33 13.90
CA GLU A 56 2.80 9.35 12.61
C GLU A 56 3.16 10.57 11.75
N GLY A 57 3.29 11.74 12.39
CA GLY A 57 3.63 13.00 11.72
C GLY A 57 5.02 13.04 11.07
N HIS A 58 5.91 12.09 11.36
CA HIS A 58 7.23 11.99 10.72
C HIS A 58 7.23 11.19 9.42
N ILE A 59 6.19 10.45 9.07
CA ILE A 59 6.14 9.76 7.76
C ILE A 59 5.04 10.34 6.89
N GLN A 60 3.98 10.86 7.52
CA GLN A 60 2.81 11.35 6.84
C GLN A 60 3.10 12.49 5.85
N GLU A 61 3.92 13.47 6.23
CA GLU A 61 4.22 14.64 5.36
C GLU A 61 4.90 14.24 4.03
N THR A 62 5.87 13.32 4.09
CA THR A 62 6.54 12.79 2.88
C THR A 62 5.67 11.81 2.11
N ALA A 63 4.90 10.97 2.80
CA ALA A 63 3.94 10.07 2.16
C ALA A 63 2.87 10.86 1.39
N ASP A 64 2.29 11.90 1.99
CA ASP A 64 1.34 12.80 1.34
C ASP A 64 1.98 13.55 0.16
N PHE A 65 3.23 13.99 0.30
CA PHE A 65 3.93 14.63 -0.82
C PHE A 65 4.13 13.68 -2.01
N MET A 66 4.53 12.44 -1.75
CA MET A 66 4.68 11.41 -2.79
C MET A 66 3.34 11.01 -3.41
N LEU A 67 2.28 10.95 -2.59
CA LEU A 67 0.92 10.63 -3.05
C LEU A 67 0.30 11.78 -3.85
N SER A 68 0.53 13.02 -3.43
CA SER A 68 0.12 14.23 -4.16
C SER A 68 0.85 14.34 -5.50
N ASN A 69 2.09 13.89 -5.57
CA ASN A 69 2.91 13.82 -6.79
C ASN A 69 2.98 12.40 -7.37
N MET A 70 1.94 11.58 -7.19
CA MET A 70 1.92 10.17 -7.58
C MET A 70 2.35 9.96 -9.04
N ALA A 71 1.95 10.83 -9.96
CA ALA A 71 2.37 10.75 -11.36
C ALA A 71 3.91 10.68 -11.53
N ILE A 72 4.68 11.48 -10.79
CA ILE A 72 6.14 11.51 -10.87
C ILE A 72 6.75 10.18 -10.40
N VAL A 73 6.18 9.56 -9.37
CA VAL A 73 6.62 8.26 -8.83
C VAL A 73 6.27 7.10 -9.77
N PHE A 74 5.14 7.20 -10.50
CA PHE A 74 4.68 6.16 -11.40
C PHE A 74 5.31 6.21 -12.80
N VAL A 75 5.81 7.35 -13.24
CA VAL A 75 6.51 7.49 -14.53
C VAL A 75 7.68 6.50 -14.69
N PRO A 76 8.65 6.38 -13.77
CA PRO A 76 9.76 5.43 -13.93
C PRO A 76 9.30 3.97 -13.99
N VAL A 77 8.30 3.60 -13.18
CA VAL A 77 7.69 2.26 -13.21
C VAL A 77 7.03 2.00 -14.56
N SER A 78 6.30 2.99 -15.07
CA SER A 78 5.56 2.87 -16.33
C SER A 78 6.49 2.79 -17.55
N ILE A 79 7.61 3.51 -17.55
CA ILE A 79 8.59 3.47 -18.65
C ILE A 79 9.22 2.09 -18.77
N GLY A 80 9.55 1.43 -17.65
CA GLY A 80 10.06 0.04 -17.68
C GLY A 80 9.06 -0.94 -18.30
N MET A 81 7.76 -0.72 -18.11
CA MET A 81 6.73 -1.55 -18.75
C MET A 81 6.65 -1.37 -20.27
N VAL A 82 7.07 -0.22 -20.80
CA VAL A 82 7.04 0.06 -22.25
C VAL A 82 8.07 -0.78 -23.01
N GLU A 83 9.19 -1.15 -22.39
CA GLU A 83 10.19 -2.04 -23.00
C GLU A 83 9.59 -3.43 -23.31
N ASP A 84 8.67 -3.91 -22.47
CA ASP A 84 7.97 -5.19 -22.65
C ASP A 84 6.66 -5.11 -23.46
N ILE A 85 6.20 -3.92 -23.87
CA ILE A 85 4.96 -3.75 -24.67
C ILE A 85 5.02 -4.52 -26.00
N GLY A 86 6.21 -4.77 -26.54
CA GLY A 86 6.42 -5.58 -27.74
C GLY A 86 5.83 -6.98 -27.62
N LEU A 87 5.93 -7.61 -26.44
CA LEU A 87 5.39 -8.94 -26.16
C LEU A 87 3.86 -8.93 -26.03
N LEU A 88 3.29 -7.81 -25.57
CA LEU A 88 1.85 -7.63 -25.41
C LEU A 88 1.11 -7.30 -26.71
N LYS A 89 1.78 -6.67 -27.70
CA LYS A 89 1.16 -6.24 -28.98
C LYS A 89 0.37 -7.36 -29.67
N GLY A 90 0.82 -8.60 -29.60
CA GLY A 90 0.14 -9.76 -30.20
C GLY A 90 -1.12 -10.24 -29.45
N ARG A 91 -1.30 -9.87 -28.18
CA ARG A 91 -2.43 -10.32 -27.33
C ARG A 91 -3.19 -9.19 -26.64
N MET A 92 -3.08 -7.95 -27.13
CA MET A 92 -3.72 -6.76 -26.54
C MET A 92 -5.21 -6.97 -26.21
N LYS A 93 -5.96 -7.63 -27.10
CA LYS A 93 -7.38 -7.95 -26.86
C LYS A 93 -7.57 -8.91 -25.67
N GLY A 94 -6.76 -9.96 -25.57
CA GLY A 94 -6.81 -10.92 -24.47
C GLY A 94 -6.40 -10.28 -23.15
N PHE A 95 -5.36 -9.45 -23.17
CA PHE A 95 -4.92 -8.70 -22.00
C PHE A 95 -6.01 -7.76 -21.48
N LEU A 96 -6.65 -6.98 -22.37
CA LEU A 96 -7.73 -6.07 -22.01
C LEU A 96 -8.92 -6.81 -21.37
N ILE A 97 -9.30 -7.96 -21.93
CA ILE A 97 -10.37 -8.80 -21.36
C ILE A 97 -9.99 -9.29 -19.96
N VAL A 98 -8.77 -9.82 -19.77
CA VAL A 98 -8.30 -10.30 -18.46
C VAL A 98 -8.29 -9.16 -17.44
N VAL A 99 -7.80 -7.98 -17.82
CA VAL A 99 -7.81 -6.78 -16.95
C VAL A 99 -9.24 -6.41 -16.56
N CYS A 100 -10.15 -6.25 -17.52
CA CYS A 100 -11.55 -5.91 -17.23
C CYS A 100 -12.24 -6.95 -16.34
N VAL A 101 -12.08 -8.24 -16.65
CA VAL A 101 -12.69 -9.32 -15.87
C VAL A 101 -12.11 -9.36 -14.46
N SER A 102 -10.78 -9.30 -14.31
CA SER A 102 -10.11 -9.29 -13.00
C SER A 102 -10.50 -8.07 -12.16
N LEU A 103 -10.67 -6.90 -12.78
CA LEU A 103 -11.14 -5.68 -12.12
C LEU A 103 -12.56 -5.87 -11.56
N VAL A 104 -13.49 -6.34 -12.39
CA VAL A 104 -14.87 -6.62 -11.98
C VAL A 104 -14.91 -7.66 -10.87
N LEU A 105 -14.13 -8.75 -11.00
CA LEU A 105 -14.09 -9.83 -10.02
C LEU A 105 -13.51 -9.36 -8.67
N THR A 106 -12.43 -8.58 -8.69
CA THR A 106 -11.80 -8.02 -7.49
C THR A 106 -12.74 -7.02 -6.81
N PHE A 107 -13.43 -6.19 -7.59
CA PHE A 107 -14.39 -5.23 -7.06
C PHE A 107 -15.61 -5.92 -6.43
N LEU A 108 -16.16 -6.94 -7.09
CA LEU A 108 -17.23 -7.79 -6.53
C LEU A 108 -16.79 -8.51 -5.27
N GLY A 109 -15.60 -9.12 -5.28
CA GLY A 109 -15.03 -9.78 -4.11
C GLY A 109 -14.90 -8.83 -2.93
N THR A 110 -14.32 -7.65 -3.16
CA THR A 110 -14.19 -6.60 -2.14
C THR A 110 -15.56 -6.14 -1.64
N TYR A 111 -16.52 -5.91 -2.53
CA TYR A 111 -17.88 -5.52 -2.17
C TYR A 111 -18.56 -6.57 -1.27
N VAL A 112 -18.50 -7.85 -1.64
CA VAL A 112 -19.06 -8.95 -0.85
C VAL A 112 -18.37 -9.04 0.50
N THR A 113 -17.03 -9.00 0.55
CA THR A 113 -16.26 -9.02 1.80
C THR A 113 -16.67 -7.87 2.72
N VAL A 114 -16.73 -6.64 2.22
CA VAL A 114 -17.14 -5.47 3.02
C VAL A 114 -18.57 -5.63 3.52
N ARG A 115 -19.50 -6.08 2.68
CA ARG A 115 -20.90 -6.31 3.08
C ARG A 115 -21.04 -7.38 4.17
N ILE A 116 -20.29 -8.49 4.05
CA ILE A 116 -20.27 -9.53 5.07
C ILE A 116 -19.72 -8.97 6.39
N VAL A 117 -18.62 -8.21 6.33
CA VAL A 117 -18.02 -7.59 7.52
C VAL A 117 -18.97 -6.59 8.17
N GLN A 118 -19.66 -5.76 7.38
CA GLN A 118 -20.66 -4.82 7.88
C GLN A 118 -21.82 -5.53 8.58
N ILE A 119 -22.39 -6.57 7.96
CA ILE A 119 -23.44 -7.38 8.57
C ILE A 119 -22.93 -8.06 9.84
N CYS A 120 -21.70 -8.58 9.84
CA CYS A 120 -21.10 -9.19 11.02
C CYS A 120 -20.94 -8.17 12.17
N MET A 121 -20.46 -6.96 11.87
CA MET A 121 -20.36 -5.88 12.86
C MET A 121 -21.73 -5.46 13.40
N GLU A 122 -22.76 -5.32 12.56
CA GLU A 122 -24.12 -4.98 13.01
C GLU A 122 -24.70 -6.06 13.93
N ARG A 123 -24.42 -7.34 13.63
CA ARG A 123 -24.86 -8.48 14.46
C ARG A 123 -24.13 -8.56 15.79
N LEU A 124 -22.88 -8.08 15.84
CA LEU A 124 -22.08 -8.00 17.08
C LEU A 124 -22.48 -6.77 17.91
N ALA A 125 -22.73 -5.62 17.28
CA ALA A 125 -23.22 -4.40 17.94
C ALA A 125 -24.64 -4.57 18.51
N GLY A 126 -25.53 -5.27 17.79
CA GLY A 126 -26.88 -5.60 18.26
C GLY A 126 -26.91 -6.63 19.40
N LYS A 127 -25.78 -7.26 19.73
CA LYS A 127 -25.63 -8.20 20.86
C LYS A 127 -25.03 -7.55 22.12
N GLY A 128 -24.60 -6.29 22.04
CA GLY A 128 -24.10 -5.50 23.17
C GLY A 128 -25.14 -4.58 23.82
N GLY A 129 -26.43 -4.73 23.49
CA GLY A 129 -27.52 -3.87 23.97
C GLY A 129 -28.63 -4.60 24.75
N VAL A 130 -28.35 -5.79 25.30
CA VAL A 130 -29.25 -6.51 26.24
C VAL A 130 -28.41 -7.24 27.30
N SER A 131 -27.75 -6.47 28.16
CA SER A 131 -27.34 -6.88 29.52
C SER A 131 -26.77 -5.65 30.20
N ASP A 132 -27.65 -4.75 30.62
CA ASP A 132 -27.49 -3.99 31.85
C ASP A 132 -28.93 -3.74 32.32
N GLU A 133 -29.41 -4.73 33.07
CA GLU A 133 -30.56 -4.64 33.98
C GLU A 133 -30.15 -3.80 35.20
#